data_AF-A0A8S9YU47-F1
#
_entry.id   AF-A0A8S9YU47-F1
#
_cell.length_a   1.000
_cell.length_b   1.000
_cell.length_c   1.000
_cell.angle_alpha   90.00
_cell.angle_beta   90.00
_cell.angle_gamma   90.00
#
_symmetry.space_group_name_H-M   'P 1'
#
loop_
_entity.id
_entity.type
_entity.pdbx_description
1 polymer ?
#
loop_
_entity_poly.entity_id
_entity_poly.type
_entity_poly.pdbx_seq_one_letter_code
_entity_poly.pdbx_strand_id
1 'polypeptide(L)'
;MTHPGSSSVAHSLETLLLCSEKAATLARLIRTHSLFDTLIQRKCAHEANARFDIDLKTLADVLIQEGIRYDLEKMFPNLGSSVHGEENNSFQNSFGEVISLSITDPVNQLTNTLEDILTGDRALARSLSQVVLRPLDSFRTHTAVQSAISGTRTTSLNDVRLDLSLCELWVDPIDATAEYAEGVPVRSSDSFMITDFIDQQHSLAPCILRYIPGTLANVTVLIGVFDRISGIPFLGVVNQPFYLPSDSECSDTDTSFHSGRLFWGFRSPDFTSPTTSPCQIPVSSTSVYRQVSFDCPLEDVRTDALLRVACSYPEVHRLERIFQSWSPNSRMSPTVVLLSSPGAGFKLMCLCRAEIDIYLLLLPSAYFWDTCAPHAILRSLSPDGGGLIRLSIAVAAVRQMLTDSHPESSELISSISSRLTEFQVVYTPKQPNRDLAEYRHSDGLLAYRNGQLASRLLIFLAIALPSA
;
A
#
# COMPACT_ATOMS: atom_id res chain seq x y z
N MET A 1 -28.50 9.43 19.97
CA MET A 1 -28.99 9.70 18.61
C MET A 1 -27.75 9.92 17.75
N THR A 2 -27.48 9.01 16.81
CA THR A 2 -26.30 9.04 15.93
C THR A 2 -26.46 10.20 14.93
N HIS A 3 -25.46 11.07 14.82
CA HIS A 3 -25.44 12.08 13.77
C HIS A 3 -25.43 11.36 12.41
N PRO A 4 -26.29 11.76 11.45
CA PRO A 4 -26.20 11.25 10.08
C PRO A 4 -24.81 11.61 9.54
N GLY A 5 -23.99 10.60 9.24
CA GLY A 5 -22.59 10.77 8.83
C GLY A 5 -21.53 10.29 9.83
N SER A 6 -21.92 9.77 11.01
CA SER A 6 -20.98 9.19 11.98
C SER A 6 -21.02 7.66 12.03
N SER A 7 -19.87 6.99 12.07
CA SER A 7 -19.73 5.52 12.19
C SER A 7 -18.71 5.16 13.28
N SER A 8 -18.80 3.98 13.90
CA SER A 8 -17.67 3.49 14.71
C SER A 8 -16.50 3.12 13.81
N VAL A 9 -15.28 3.32 14.30
CA VAL A 9 -14.06 2.86 13.62
C VAL A 9 -14.15 1.36 13.33
N ALA A 10 -14.64 0.56 14.28
CA ALA A 10 -14.81 -0.88 14.09
C ALA A 10 -15.72 -1.21 12.90
N HIS A 11 -16.86 -0.55 12.75
CA HIS A 11 -17.79 -0.80 11.65
C HIS A 11 -17.23 -0.33 10.30
N SER A 12 -16.58 0.84 10.27
CA SER A 12 -15.93 1.35 9.06
C SER A 12 -14.77 0.46 8.62
N LEU A 13 -13.88 0.07 9.54
CA LEU A 13 -12.79 -0.86 9.27
C LEU A 13 -13.30 -2.19 8.73
N GLU A 14 -14.29 -2.78 9.39
CA GLU A 14 -14.87 -4.05 8.95
C GLU A 14 -15.47 -3.94 7.55
N THR A 15 -16.18 -2.85 7.25
CA THR A 15 -16.71 -2.59 5.90
C THR A 15 -15.59 -2.54 4.87
N LEU A 16 -14.47 -1.86 5.15
CA LEU A 16 -13.33 -1.81 4.23
C LEU A 16 -12.64 -3.17 4.05
N LEU A 17 -12.57 -3.99 5.10
CA LEU A 17 -12.06 -5.36 5.01
C LEU A 17 -12.93 -6.24 4.11
N LEU A 18 -14.26 -6.10 4.20
CA LEU A 18 -15.20 -6.83 3.35
C LEU A 18 -15.13 -6.34 1.90
N CYS A 19 -15.01 -5.03 1.68
CA CYS A 19 -14.80 -4.45 0.35
C CYS A 19 -13.51 -4.96 -0.30
N SER A 20 -12.40 -4.99 0.44
CA SER A 20 -11.12 -5.48 -0.09
C SER A 20 -11.13 -6.99 -0.35
N GLU A 21 -11.85 -7.80 0.44
CA GLU A 21 -12.00 -9.24 0.17
C GLU A 21 -12.92 -9.52 -1.04
N LYS A 22 -13.97 -8.71 -1.23
CA LYS A 22 -14.76 -8.74 -2.47
C LYS A 22 -13.87 -8.39 -3.67
N ALA A 23 -13.05 -7.36 -3.56
CA ALA A 23 -12.08 -6.99 -4.59
C ALA A 23 -11.11 -8.13 -4.92
N ALA A 24 -10.52 -8.75 -3.90
CA ALA A 24 -9.64 -9.91 -4.07
C ALA A 24 -10.35 -11.11 -4.73
N THR A 25 -11.63 -11.32 -4.40
CA THR A 25 -12.45 -12.36 -5.03
C THR A 25 -12.68 -12.09 -6.51
N LEU A 26 -12.94 -10.83 -6.89
CA LEU A 26 -13.03 -10.42 -8.29
C LEU A 26 -11.69 -10.59 -9.02
N ALA A 27 -10.59 -10.16 -8.41
CA ALA A 27 -9.25 -10.30 -8.98
C ALA A 27 -8.91 -11.76 -9.28
N ARG A 28 -9.21 -12.68 -8.35
CA ARG A 28 -9.05 -14.12 -8.54
C ARG A 28 -9.96 -14.67 -9.64
N LEU A 29 -11.26 -14.32 -9.61
CA LEU A 29 -12.22 -14.78 -10.61
C LEU A 29 -11.83 -14.38 -12.04
N ILE A 30 -11.48 -13.11 -12.23
CA ILE A 30 -11.06 -12.57 -13.53
C ILE A 30 -9.79 -13.30 -14.02
N ARG A 31 -8.83 -13.54 -13.13
CA ARG A 31 -7.56 -14.18 -13.51
C ARG A 31 -7.71 -15.65 -13.90
N THR A 32 -8.69 -16.35 -13.33
CA THR A 32 -9.01 -17.75 -13.68
C THR A 32 -9.75 -17.88 -15.01
N HIS A 33 -10.13 -16.77 -15.64
CA HIS A 33 -10.88 -16.79 -16.88
C HIS A 33 -10.02 -17.19 -18.08
N SER A 34 -10.54 -18.06 -18.94
CA SER A 34 -9.81 -18.59 -20.11
C SER A 34 -9.41 -17.54 -21.16
N LEU A 35 -10.13 -16.41 -21.20
CA LEU A 35 -9.87 -15.28 -22.11
C LEU A 35 -9.29 -14.07 -21.37
N PHE A 36 -8.61 -14.27 -20.24
CA PHE A 36 -8.05 -13.18 -19.45
C PHE A 36 -7.19 -12.22 -20.28
N ASP A 37 -6.39 -12.73 -21.22
CA ASP A 37 -5.54 -11.93 -22.10
C ASP A 37 -6.31 -10.91 -22.96
N THR A 38 -7.59 -11.15 -23.25
CA THR A 38 -8.45 -10.21 -24.00
C THR A 38 -9.05 -9.12 -23.11
N LEU A 39 -8.92 -9.24 -21.79
CA LEU A 39 -9.42 -8.27 -20.79
C LEU A 39 -8.37 -7.22 -20.40
N ILE A 40 -7.15 -7.40 -20.91
CA ILE A 40 -6.04 -6.47 -20.72
C ILE A 40 -6.07 -5.46 -21.86
N GLN A 41 -6.29 -4.19 -21.52
CA GLN A 41 -6.21 -3.09 -22.48
C GLN A 41 -4.93 -2.30 -22.24
N ARG A 42 -4.28 -1.85 -23.31
CA ARG A 42 -3.19 -0.90 -23.19
C ARG A 42 -3.76 0.49 -22.96
N LYS A 43 -3.30 1.18 -21.91
CA LYS A 43 -3.61 2.59 -21.71
C LYS A 43 -3.13 3.37 -22.93
N CYS A 44 -3.98 4.28 -23.40
CA CYS A 44 -3.65 5.12 -24.55
C CYS A 44 -2.67 6.23 -24.13
N ALA A 45 -1.94 6.83 -25.07
CA ALA A 45 -0.77 7.67 -24.76
C ALA A 45 -1.01 8.87 -23.82
N HIS A 46 -2.26 9.30 -23.65
CA HIS A 46 -2.65 10.39 -22.74
C HIS A 46 -3.00 9.91 -21.32
N GLU A 47 -3.25 8.60 -21.15
CA GLU A 47 -3.51 7.93 -19.88
C GLU A 47 -2.31 7.11 -19.40
N ALA A 48 -1.43 6.74 -20.34
CA ALA A 48 -0.29 5.86 -20.09
C ALA A 48 0.80 6.56 -19.27
N ASN A 49 1.23 5.91 -18.19
CA ASN A 49 2.38 6.28 -17.42
C ASN A 49 3.65 6.07 -18.26
N ALA A 50 4.36 7.17 -18.55
CA ALA A 50 5.55 7.22 -19.41
C ALA A 50 6.73 6.34 -18.96
N ARG A 51 6.64 5.69 -17.79
CA ARG A 51 7.65 4.78 -17.25
C ARG A 51 7.54 3.35 -17.80
N PHE A 52 6.35 2.90 -18.17
CA PHE A 52 6.13 1.52 -18.62
C PHE A 52 6.14 1.46 -20.14
N ASP A 53 6.89 0.51 -20.72
CA ASP A 53 6.86 0.24 -22.17
C ASP A 53 5.45 -0.21 -22.62
N ILE A 54 4.67 -0.76 -21.68
CA ILE A 54 3.27 -1.15 -21.85
C ILE A 54 2.54 -0.82 -20.53
N ASP A 55 1.78 0.27 -20.50
CA ASP A 55 0.90 0.58 -19.38
C ASP A 55 -0.47 -0.08 -19.60
N LEU A 56 -0.97 -0.80 -18.59
CA LEU A 56 -2.12 -1.69 -18.70
C LEU A 56 -3.28 -1.16 -17.85
N LYS A 57 -4.48 -1.22 -18.41
CA LYS A 57 -5.75 -1.07 -17.73
C LYS A 57 -6.48 -2.40 -17.85
N THR A 58 -6.91 -2.98 -16.74
CA THR A 58 -7.71 -4.20 -16.78
C THR A 58 -9.16 -3.89 -16.43
N LEU A 59 -10.08 -4.74 -16.91
CA LEU A 59 -11.46 -4.74 -16.42
C LEU A 59 -11.50 -4.88 -14.88
N ALA A 60 -10.54 -5.61 -14.30
CA ALA A 60 -10.46 -5.78 -12.86
C ALA A 60 -10.29 -4.44 -12.15
N ASP A 61 -9.41 -3.57 -12.64
CA ASP A 61 -9.12 -2.28 -12.00
C ASP A 61 -10.38 -1.43 -11.87
N VAL A 62 -11.08 -1.23 -12.99
CA VAL A 62 -12.31 -0.41 -13.01
C VAL A 62 -13.43 -1.08 -12.23
N LEU A 63 -13.67 -2.38 -12.43
CA LEU A 63 -14.77 -3.09 -11.78
C LEU A 63 -14.62 -3.10 -10.26
N ILE A 64 -13.39 -3.29 -9.77
CA ILE A 64 -13.07 -3.26 -8.34
C ILE A 64 -13.22 -1.84 -7.79
N GLN A 65 -12.70 -0.83 -8.48
CA GLN A 65 -12.83 0.56 -8.03
C GLN A 65 -14.30 0.99 -7.94
N GLU A 66 -15.09 0.73 -8.99
CA GLU A 66 -16.52 1.06 -9.01
C GLU A 66 -17.32 0.20 -8.02
N GLY A 67 -16.92 -1.06 -7.81
CA GLY A 67 -17.51 -1.94 -6.81
C GLY A 67 -17.33 -1.41 -5.38
N ILE A 68 -16.11 -0.99 -5.03
CA ILE A 68 -15.80 -0.35 -3.74
C ILE A 68 -16.61 0.94 -3.58
N ARG A 69 -16.66 1.78 -4.64
CA ARG A 69 -17.46 3.01 -4.64
C ARG A 69 -18.94 2.73 -4.36
N TYR A 70 -19.52 1.76 -5.07
CA TYR A 70 -20.92 1.37 -4.92
C TYR A 70 -21.23 0.84 -3.52
N ASP A 71 -20.41 -0.07 -3.00
CA ASP A 71 -20.61 -0.64 -1.67
C ASP A 71 -20.48 0.42 -0.57
N LEU A 72 -19.51 1.32 -0.68
CA LEU A 72 -19.34 2.41 0.29
C LEU A 72 -20.48 3.42 0.23
N GLU A 73 -20.98 3.78 -0.95
CA GLU A 73 -22.17 4.63 -1.07
C GLU A 73 -23.41 3.99 -0.43
N LYS A 74 -23.56 2.67 -0.61
CA LYS A 74 -24.68 1.90 -0.05
C LYS A 74 -24.60 1.78 1.47
N MET A 75 -23.41 1.59 2.03
CA MET A 75 -23.21 1.46 3.48
C MET A 75 -23.15 2.82 4.19
N PHE A 76 -22.56 3.81 3.54
CA PHE A 76 -22.29 5.15 4.07
C PHE A 76 -22.64 6.20 3.01
N PRO A 77 -23.87 6.74 3.01
CA PRO A 77 -24.31 7.71 2.00
C PRO A 77 -23.34 8.89 1.85
N ASN A 78 -23.04 9.26 0.61
CA ASN A 78 -22.05 10.23 0.14
C ASN A 78 -20.58 9.79 0.16
N LEU A 79 -20.23 8.69 0.85
CA LEU A 79 -18.83 8.26 0.93
C LEU A 79 -18.32 7.71 -0.42
N GLY A 80 -19.19 7.19 -1.29
CA GLY A 80 -18.79 6.70 -2.61
C GLY A 80 -18.19 7.82 -3.47
N SER A 81 -18.73 9.04 -3.36
CA SER A 81 -18.18 10.21 -4.06
C SER A 81 -16.78 10.62 -3.57
N SER A 82 -16.36 10.14 -2.38
CA SER A 82 -15.05 10.39 -1.78
C SER A 82 -14.03 9.28 -2.09
N VAL A 83 -14.39 8.32 -2.96
CA VAL A 83 -13.49 7.27 -3.43
C VAL A 83 -12.75 7.72 -4.68
N HIS A 84 -11.44 7.91 -4.54
CA HIS A 84 -10.51 8.26 -5.61
C HIS A 84 -9.65 7.05 -5.96
N GLY A 85 -9.19 7.00 -7.20
CA GLY A 85 -8.22 6.01 -7.65
C GLY A 85 -7.64 6.38 -9.01
N GLU A 86 -6.79 5.49 -9.53
CA GLU A 86 -6.12 5.66 -10.81
C GLU A 86 -7.11 5.68 -11.96
N GLU A 87 -8.05 4.73 -11.96
CA GLU A 87 -8.82 4.41 -13.15
C GLU A 87 -10.03 5.31 -13.39
N ASN A 88 -10.30 5.57 -14.66
CA ASN A 88 -11.59 6.08 -15.10
C ASN A 88 -12.57 4.92 -15.36
N ASN A 89 -13.86 5.22 -15.30
CA ASN A 89 -14.92 4.24 -15.47
C ASN A 89 -15.34 4.02 -16.94
N SER A 90 -14.55 4.46 -17.91
CA SER A 90 -14.88 4.37 -19.33
C SER A 90 -14.07 3.27 -20.01
N PHE A 91 -14.73 2.55 -20.91
CA PHE A 91 -14.16 1.51 -21.77
C PHE A 91 -14.47 1.83 -23.21
N GLN A 92 -13.59 1.44 -24.12
CA GLN A 92 -13.89 1.42 -25.54
C GLN A 92 -14.09 -0.03 -25.98
N ASN A 93 -15.23 -0.34 -26.60
CA ASN A 93 -15.50 -1.68 -27.13
C ASN A 93 -14.80 -1.89 -28.50
N SER A 94 -14.88 -3.10 -29.04
CA SER A 94 -14.29 -3.46 -30.34
C SER A 94 -14.87 -2.70 -31.53
N PHE A 95 -16.02 -2.03 -31.36
CA PHE A 95 -16.66 -1.18 -32.36
C PHE A 95 -16.28 0.31 -32.22
N GLY A 96 -15.45 0.66 -31.23
CA GLY A 96 -15.01 2.03 -30.98
C GLY A 96 -15.98 2.86 -30.13
N GLU A 97 -17.06 2.27 -29.62
CA GLU A 97 -18.03 2.95 -28.76
C GLU A 97 -17.51 3.05 -27.32
N VAL A 98 -17.75 4.20 -26.70
CA VAL A 98 -17.36 4.45 -25.30
C VAL A 98 -18.50 4.01 -24.38
N ILE A 99 -18.23 3.00 -23.55
CA ILE A 99 -19.14 2.46 -22.55
C ILE A 99 -18.66 2.92 -21.18
N SER A 100 -19.50 3.63 -20.43
CA SER A 100 -19.21 3.97 -19.03
C SER A 100 -19.78 2.89 -18.10
N LEU A 101 -18.92 2.26 -17.31
CA LEU A 101 -19.32 1.28 -16.31
C LEU A 101 -19.89 2.01 -15.09
N SER A 102 -21.15 1.73 -14.79
CA SER A 102 -21.82 2.11 -13.55
C SER A 102 -22.38 0.86 -12.90
N ILE A 103 -22.11 0.65 -11.61
CA ILE A 103 -22.67 -0.48 -10.88
C ILE A 103 -24.13 -0.18 -10.55
N THR A 104 -25.05 -0.99 -11.08
CA THR A 104 -26.50 -0.81 -10.95
C THR A 104 -27.20 -2.09 -10.49
N ASP A 105 -28.27 -1.94 -9.71
CA ASP A 105 -29.23 -3.01 -9.38
C ASP A 105 -30.40 -2.96 -10.39
N PRO A 106 -30.90 -4.09 -10.94
CA PRO A 106 -30.58 -5.50 -10.64
C PRO A 106 -29.42 -6.12 -11.43
N VAL A 107 -28.93 -7.27 -10.94
CA VAL A 107 -27.83 -8.07 -11.53
C VAL A 107 -27.92 -8.23 -13.03
N ASN A 108 -29.13 -8.37 -13.59
CA ASN A 108 -29.32 -8.51 -15.04
C ASN A 108 -28.92 -7.25 -15.82
N GLN A 109 -29.12 -6.05 -15.28
CA GLN A 109 -28.71 -4.80 -15.93
C GLN A 109 -27.19 -4.65 -15.95
N LEU A 110 -26.53 -4.94 -14.82
CA LEU A 110 -25.07 -4.96 -14.76
C LEU A 110 -24.47 -6.04 -15.67
N THR A 111 -25.12 -7.21 -15.75
CA THR A 111 -24.70 -8.30 -16.64
C THR A 111 -24.71 -7.87 -18.09
N ASN A 112 -25.76 -7.18 -18.55
CA ASN A 112 -25.82 -6.71 -19.94
C ASN A 112 -24.71 -5.69 -20.22
N THR A 113 -24.49 -4.74 -19.31
CA THR A 113 -23.41 -3.73 -19.45
C THR A 113 -22.02 -4.38 -19.52
N LEU A 114 -21.76 -5.37 -18.66
CA LEU A 114 -20.50 -6.10 -18.68
C LEU A 114 -20.36 -7.00 -19.91
N GLU A 115 -21.45 -7.58 -20.42
CA GLU A 115 -21.43 -8.38 -21.65
C GLU A 115 -21.03 -7.53 -22.87
N ASP A 116 -21.49 -6.28 -22.94
CA ASP A 116 -21.10 -5.33 -23.97
C ASP A 116 -19.60 -4.98 -23.89
N ILE A 117 -19.07 -4.81 -22.68
CA ILE A 117 -17.62 -4.58 -22.43
C ILE A 117 -16.80 -5.84 -22.76
N LEU A 118 -17.32 -7.01 -22.42
CA LEU A 118 -16.67 -8.32 -22.59
C LEU A 118 -16.85 -8.92 -23.99
N THR A 119 -17.38 -8.15 -24.96
CA THR A 119 -17.58 -8.59 -26.34
C THR A 119 -18.40 -9.88 -26.46
N GLY A 120 -19.43 -10.04 -25.63
CA GLY A 120 -20.39 -11.15 -25.70
C GLY A 120 -20.17 -12.30 -24.71
N ASP A 121 -19.19 -12.22 -23.81
CA ASP A 121 -19.02 -13.23 -22.75
C ASP A 121 -20.03 -13.04 -21.60
N ARG A 122 -21.28 -13.45 -21.86
CA ARG A 122 -22.38 -13.36 -20.89
C ARG A 122 -22.14 -14.18 -19.64
N ALA A 123 -21.38 -15.28 -19.73
CA ALA A 123 -21.14 -16.17 -18.60
C ALA A 123 -20.20 -15.53 -17.57
N LEU A 124 -19.08 -14.94 -18.04
CA LEU A 124 -18.20 -14.14 -17.20
C LEU A 124 -18.92 -12.89 -16.70
N ALA A 125 -19.61 -12.15 -17.57
CA ALA A 125 -20.36 -10.95 -17.21
C ALA A 125 -21.35 -11.20 -16.05
N ARG A 126 -22.08 -12.32 -16.12
CA ARG A 126 -23.02 -12.73 -15.07
C ARG A 126 -22.30 -13.08 -13.78
N SER A 127 -21.20 -13.82 -13.87
CA SER A 127 -20.41 -14.23 -12.70
C SER A 127 -19.82 -13.01 -11.97
N LEU A 128 -19.25 -12.06 -12.72
CA LEU A 128 -18.75 -10.79 -12.19
C LEU A 128 -19.86 -9.97 -11.54
N SER A 129 -20.99 -9.81 -12.22
CA SER A 129 -22.16 -9.07 -11.69
C SER A 129 -22.67 -9.68 -10.39
N GLN A 130 -22.70 -11.01 -10.29
CA GLN A 130 -23.13 -11.73 -9.09
C GLN A 130 -22.18 -11.53 -7.91
N VAL A 131 -20.86 -11.41 -8.15
CA VAL A 131 -19.88 -11.16 -7.09
C VAL A 131 -19.90 -9.69 -6.66
N VAL A 132 -19.90 -8.75 -7.61
CA VAL A 132 -19.92 -7.29 -7.32
C VAL A 132 -21.14 -6.91 -6.49
N LEU A 133 -22.33 -7.36 -6.89
CA LEU A 133 -23.59 -7.02 -6.21
C LEU A 133 -23.89 -7.93 -5.00
N ARG A 134 -23.02 -8.89 -4.69
CA ARG A 134 -23.18 -9.76 -3.52
C ARG A 134 -23.11 -8.92 -2.24
N PRO A 135 -24.01 -9.13 -1.25
CA PRO A 135 -23.93 -8.41 0.03
C PRO A 135 -22.57 -8.59 0.72
N LEU A 136 -22.01 -7.50 1.27
CA LEU A 136 -20.70 -7.52 1.92
C LEU A 136 -20.59 -8.54 3.06
N ASP A 137 -21.66 -8.74 3.83
CA ASP A 137 -21.68 -9.70 4.95
C ASP A 137 -21.37 -11.14 4.51
N SER A 138 -21.61 -11.48 3.24
CA SER A 138 -21.27 -12.82 2.71
C SER A 138 -19.77 -13.10 2.65
N PHE A 139 -18.92 -12.06 2.70
CA PHE A 139 -17.47 -12.20 2.71
C PHE A 139 -16.89 -12.38 4.12
N ARG A 140 -17.69 -12.17 5.18
CA ARG A 140 -17.26 -12.28 6.58
C ARG A 140 -16.75 -13.67 6.96
N THR A 141 -17.21 -14.70 6.26
CA THR A 141 -16.80 -16.10 6.49
C THR A 141 -15.48 -16.47 5.83
N HIS A 142 -14.89 -15.59 5.02
CA HIS A 142 -13.60 -15.86 4.39
C HIS A 142 -12.50 -15.85 5.44
N THR A 143 -11.61 -16.84 5.38
CA THR A 143 -10.53 -17.04 6.36
C THR A 143 -9.67 -15.79 6.54
N ALA A 144 -9.32 -15.10 5.43
CA ALA A 144 -8.53 -13.87 5.48
C ALA A 144 -9.19 -12.77 6.34
N VAL A 145 -10.51 -12.59 6.19
CA VAL A 145 -11.29 -11.61 6.97
C VAL A 145 -11.39 -12.03 8.42
N GLN A 146 -11.69 -13.31 8.68
CA GLN A 146 -11.76 -13.84 10.05
C GLN A 146 -10.44 -13.68 10.79
N SER A 147 -9.31 -13.97 10.14
CA SER A 147 -7.98 -13.75 10.71
C SER A 147 -7.71 -12.27 11.00
N ALA A 148 -8.07 -11.37 10.07
CA ALA A 148 -7.89 -9.94 10.23
C ALA A 148 -8.74 -9.32 11.35
N ILE A 149 -9.95 -9.87 11.59
CA ILE A 149 -10.86 -9.42 12.65
C ILE A 149 -10.47 -10.06 14.00
N SER A 150 -10.12 -11.35 14.04
CA SER A 150 -9.85 -12.08 15.28
C SER A 150 -8.56 -11.62 15.98
N GLY A 151 -7.60 -11.07 15.24
CA GLY A 151 -6.37 -10.48 15.80
C GLY A 151 -6.58 -9.16 16.56
N THR A 152 -7.79 -8.62 16.56
CA THR A 152 -8.07 -7.26 17.05
C THR A 152 -8.49 -7.27 18.52
N ARG A 153 -7.84 -6.47 19.37
CA ARG A 153 -8.43 -6.05 20.66
C ARG A 153 -9.52 -5.00 20.39
N THR A 154 -10.64 -5.43 19.80
CA THR A 154 -11.72 -4.61 19.22
C THR A 154 -12.49 -3.72 20.21
N THR A 155 -12.39 -3.95 21.51
CA THR A 155 -13.26 -3.26 22.48
C THR A 155 -13.10 -1.74 22.43
N SER A 156 -11.88 -1.24 22.22
CA SER A 156 -11.59 0.20 22.11
C SER A 156 -12.07 0.85 20.80
N LEU A 157 -12.12 0.11 19.68
CA LEU A 157 -12.48 0.68 18.36
C LEU A 157 -13.99 0.92 18.19
N ASN A 158 -14.82 0.28 19.01
CA ASN A 158 -16.27 0.51 19.00
C ASN A 158 -16.66 1.85 19.61
N ASP A 159 -15.83 2.35 20.53
CA ASP A 159 -16.08 3.60 21.25
C ASP A 159 -15.60 4.84 20.49
N VAL A 160 -14.66 4.66 19.56
CA VAL A 160 -14.17 5.72 18.68
C VAL A 160 -15.12 5.92 17.51
N ARG A 161 -15.57 7.16 17.30
CA ARG A 161 -16.42 7.57 16.18
C ARG A 161 -15.62 8.31 15.12
N LEU A 162 -15.91 8.01 13.86
CA LEU A 162 -15.43 8.73 12.69
C LEU A 162 -16.55 9.60 12.13
N ASP A 163 -16.22 10.85 11.84
CA ASP A 163 -17.04 11.70 10.97
C ASP A 163 -16.69 11.37 9.52
N LEU A 164 -17.59 10.68 8.84
CA LEU A 164 -17.38 10.22 7.47
C LEU A 164 -17.38 11.37 6.46
N SER A 165 -17.89 12.56 6.83
CA SER A 165 -17.82 13.75 5.96
C SER A 165 -16.41 14.33 5.83
N LEU A 166 -15.51 13.97 6.76
CA LEU A 166 -14.10 14.33 6.73
C LEU A 166 -13.23 13.23 6.12
N CYS A 167 -13.82 12.11 5.71
CA CYS A 167 -13.08 10.97 5.18
C CYS A 167 -12.96 11.05 3.66
N GLU A 168 -11.75 10.88 3.16
CA GLU A 168 -11.44 10.75 1.74
C GLU A 168 -10.65 9.47 1.51
N LEU A 169 -10.83 8.82 0.36
CA LEU A 169 -10.22 7.52 0.10
C LEU A 169 -9.37 7.56 -1.17
N TRP A 170 -8.18 6.98 -1.09
CA TRP A 170 -7.39 6.58 -2.26
C TRP A 170 -7.39 5.05 -2.35
N VAL A 171 -7.79 4.55 -3.50
CA VAL A 171 -7.87 3.13 -3.82
C VAL A 171 -6.92 2.79 -4.96
N ASP A 172 -6.10 1.78 -4.76
CA ASP A 172 -5.43 1.05 -5.83
C ASP A 172 -6.11 -0.31 -5.98
N PRO A 173 -6.91 -0.52 -7.04
CA PRO A 173 -7.63 -1.76 -7.25
C PRO A 173 -6.73 -2.99 -7.41
N ILE A 174 -5.60 -2.86 -8.12
CA ILE A 174 -4.62 -3.91 -8.41
C ILE A 174 -3.24 -3.24 -8.55
N ASP A 175 -2.56 -3.02 -7.42
CA ASP A 175 -1.12 -2.68 -7.41
C ASP A 175 -0.34 -3.86 -7.99
N ALA A 176 0.69 -3.56 -8.78
CA ALA A 176 1.43 -4.54 -9.59
C ALA A 176 0.59 -5.13 -10.73
N THR A 177 -0.11 -4.28 -11.49
CA THR A 177 -0.97 -4.68 -12.64
C THR A 177 -0.22 -5.50 -13.69
N ALA A 178 1.08 -5.24 -13.91
CA ALA A 178 1.91 -6.01 -14.82
C ALA A 178 2.07 -7.46 -14.33
N GLU A 179 2.34 -7.65 -13.04
CA GLU A 179 2.48 -8.97 -12.42
C GLU A 179 1.14 -9.70 -12.34
N TYR A 180 0.04 -8.97 -12.17
CA TYR A 180 -1.31 -9.51 -12.29
C TYR A 180 -1.59 -10.03 -13.71
N ALA A 181 -1.22 -9.25 -14.73
CA ALA A 181 -1.36 -9.59 -16.14
C ALA A 181 -0.51 -10.80 -16.53
N GLU A 182 0.78 -10.81 -16.19
CA GLU A 182 1.66 -11.96 -16.43
C GLU A 182 1.17 -13.19 -15.66
N GLY A 183 0.76 -12.97 -14.40
CA GLY A 183 0.27 -13.96 -13.46
C GLY A 183 1.14 -15.19 -13.29
N VAL A 184 2.44 -14.96 -13.15
CA VAL A 184 3.40 -15.98 -12.70
C VAL A 184 2.91 -16.51 -11.33
N PRO A 185 2.63 -17.82 -11.19
CA PRO A 185 2.12 -18.40 -9.95
C PRO A 185 3.07 -18.22 -8.77
N VAL A 186 2.51 -18.18 -7.58
CA VAL A 186 3.28 -18.18 -6.32
C VAL A 186 3.78 -19.60 -6.08
N ARG A 187 5.08 -19.79 -5.84
CA ARG A 187 5.64 -21.09 -5.41
C ARG A 187 5.88 -21.10 -3.91
N SER A 188 5.93 -22.29 -3.30
CA SER A 188 6.22 -22.45 -1.87
C SER A 188 7.58 -21.87 -1.48
N SER A 189 8.55 -21.88 -2.40
CA SER A 189 9.84 -21.21 -2.29
C SER A 189 9.75 -19.68 -2.27
N ASP A 190 8.67 -19.11 -2.80
CA ASP A 190 8.47 -17.66 -2.92
C ASP A 190 7.76 -17.09 -1.67
N SER A 191 7.09 -17.94 -0.88
CA SER A 191 6.40 -17.54 0.36
C SER A 191 7.38 -17.31 1.53
N PHE A 192 8.58 -17.89 1.44
CA PHE A 192 9.72 -17.59 2.32
C PHE A 192 10.41 -16.29 1.85
N MET A 193 9.75 -15.18 2.16
CA MET A 193 10.16 -13.81 1.83
C MET A 193 11.52 -13.44 2.40
N ILE A 194 12.33 -12.75 1.58
CA ILE A 194 13.45 -11.83 1.88
C ILE A 194 14.51 -12.31 2.89
N THR A 195 14.14 -12.67 4.12
CA THR A 195 15.06 -13.07 5.20
C THR A 195 15.92 -14.28 4.83
N ASP A 196 15.34 -15.33 4.27
CA ASP A 196 16.09 -16.54 3.88
C ASP A 196 16.98 -16.30 2.65
N PHE A 197 16.56 -15.40 1.77
CA PHE A 197 17.33 -14.98 0.59
C PHE A 197 18.51 -14.07 0.96
N ILE A 198 18.44 -13.45 2.13
CA ILE A 198 19.44 -12.53 2.67
C ILE A 198 20.49 -13.27 3.50
N ASP A 199 20.09 -14.31 4.23
CA ASP A 199 20.99 -15.08 5.10
C ASP A 199 22.00 -15.95 4.32
N GLN A 200 21.84 -16.08 3.00
CA GLN A 200 22.80 -16.73 2.12
C GLN A 200 23.82 -15.71 1.56
N GLN A 201 25.04 -15.79 2.12
CA GLN A 201 26.29 -15.10 1.77
C GLN A 201 26.63 -13.82 2.55
N HIS A 202 27.49 -13.98 3.57
CA HIS A 202 28.34 -12.92 4.08
C HIS A 202 29.38 -12.54 3.00
N SER A 203 29.05 -11.55 2.17
CA SER A 203 30.03 -10.87 1.33
C SER A 203 30.72 -9.76 2.14
N LEU A 204 32.01 -9.52 1.88
CA LEU A 204 32.74 -8.36 2.42
C LEU A 204 32.28 -7.01 1.79
N ALA A 205 31.29 -7.05 0.89
CA ALA A 205 30.78 -5.86 0.21
C ALA A 205 29.90 -5.00 1.13
N PRO A 206 30.07 -3.66 1.13
CA PRO A 206 29.26 -2.76 1.95
C PRO A 206 27.79 -2.68 1.50
N CYS A 207 27.50 -3.05 0.26
CA CYS A 207 26.18 -3.07 -0.34
C CYS A 207 25.99 -4.34 -1.18
N ILE A 208 24.88 -5.02 -0.99
CA ILE A 208 24.50 -6.27 -1.66
C ILE A 208 23.19 -6.04 -2.40
N LEU A 209 23.14 -6.45 -3.67
CA LEU A 209 21.93 -6.35 -4.48
C LEU A 209 21.18 -7.68 -4.57
N ARG A 210 19.85 -7.62 -4.42
CA ARG A 210 18.91 -8.74 -4.54
C ARG A 210 17.69 -8.32 -5.36
N TYR A 211 17.33 -9.15 -6.32
CA TYR A 211 16.13 -9.00 -7.14
C TYR A 211 15.12 -10.05 -6.73
N ILE A 212 13.91 -9.61 -6.39
CA ILE A 212 12.78 -10.49 -6.12
C ILE A 212 11.96 -10.57 -7.42
N PRO A 213 11.78 -11.76 -8.00
CA PRO A 213 11.02 -11.92 -9.24
C PRO A 213 9.56 -11.50 -9.06
N GLY A 214 8.98 -10.94 -10.11
CA GLY A 214 7.55 -10.61 -10.15
C GLY A 214 6.70 -11.87 -10.22
N THR A 215 5.74 -11.99 -9.31
CA THR A 215 4.74 -13.06 -9.27
C THR A 215 3.40 -12.48 -8.82
N LEU A 216 2.35 -13.29 -8.85
CA LEU A 216 1.05 -12.92 -8.27
C LEU A 216 1.14 -12.55 -6.78
N ALA A 217 2.18 -12.97 -6.05
CA ALA A 217 2.39 -12.53 -4.68
C ALA A 217 2.70 -11.02 -4.59
N ASN A 218 3.17 -10.38 -5.65
CA ASN A 218 3.41 -8.93 -5.64
C ASN A 218 2.13 -8.12 -5.78
N VAL A 219 1.00 -8.76 -6.12
CA VAL A 219 -0.27 -8.07 -6.36
C VAL A 219 -0.96 -7.73 -5.04
N THR A 220 -1.36 -6.46 -4.89
CA THR A 220 -2.14 -6.01 -3.72
C THR A 220 -3.34 -5.15 -4.11
N VAL A 221 -4.38 -5.16 -3.28
CA VAL A 221 -5.48 -4.20 -3.31
C VAL A 221 -5.28 -3.24 -2.14
N LEU A 222 -5.25 -1.94 -2.41
CA LEU A 222 -4.96 -0.91 -1.42
C LEU A 222 -6.19 -0.02 -1.22
N ILE A 223 -6.63 0.13 0.02
CA ILE A 223 -7.71 1.06 0.38
C ILE A 223 -7.23 1.92 1.54
N GLY A 224 -6.86 3.17 1.25
CA GLY A 224 -6.38 4.14 2.24
C GLY A 224 -7.41 5.22 2.49
N VAL A 225 -7.61 5.58 3.76
CA VAL A 225 -8.48 6.67 4.20
C VAL A 225 -7.64 7.75 4.85
N PHE A 226 -7.87 8.99 4.43
CA PHE A 226 -7.20 10.17 4.97
C PHE A 226 -8.19 11.25 5.35
N ASP A 227 -7.76 12.11 6.27
CA ASP A 227 -8.56 13.25 6.71
C ASP A 227 -8.54 14.34 5.64
N ARG A 228 -9.71 14.79 5.21
CA ARG A 228 -9.90 15.77 4.13
C ARG A 228 -9.17 17.09 4.40
N ILE A 229 -9.05 17.50 5.66
CA ILE A 229 -8.53 18.83 6.03
C ILE A 229 -7.00 18.80 6.14
N SER A 230 -6.46 17.85 6.91
CA SER A 230 -5.02 17.73 7.16
C SER A 230 -4.29 16.96 6.06
N GLY A 231 -5.00 16.15 5.28
CA GLY A 231 -4.42 15.25 4.29
C GLY A 231 -3.74 14.02 4.91
N ILE A 232 -3.84 13.81 6.21
CA ILE A 232 -3.09 12.78 6.93
C ILE A 232 -3.84 11.44 6.90
N PRO A 233 -3.19 10.32 6.50
CA PRO A 233 -3.85 9.02 6.37
C PRO A 233 -3.99 8.34 7.74
N PHE A 234 -5.17 7.84 8.08
CA PHE A 234 -5.47 7.38 9.45
C PHE A 234 -6.07 5.96 9.52
N LEU A 235 -6.57 5.43 8.41
CA LEU A 235 -7.08 4.06 8.31
C LEU A 235 -6.62 3.47 6.97
N GLY A 236 -6.07 2.26 6.98
CA GLY A 236 -5.59 1.60 5.77
C GLY A 236 -5.85 0.11 5.78
N VAL A 237 -6.22 -0.43 4.62
CA VAL A 237 -6.38 -1.87 4.36
C VAL A 237 -5.52 -2.25 3.16
N VAL A 238 -4.73 -3.31 3.32
CA VAL A 238 -3.96 -3.95 2.26
C VAL A 238 -4.43 -5.40 2.16
N ASN A 239 -5.00 -5.79 1.03
CA ASN A 239 -5.32 -7.18 0.72
C ASN A 239 -4.28 -7.71 -0.28
N GLN A 240 -3.68 -8.85 0.00
CA GLN A 240 -2.86 -9.59 -0.96
C GLN A 240 -3.71 -10.76 -1.49
N PRO A 241 -4.32 -10.64 -2.70
CA PRO A 241 -5.32 -11.61 -3.17
C PRO A 241 -4.78 -13.01 -3.41
N PHE A 242 -3.49 -13.11 -3.74
CA PHE A 242 -2.78 -14.33 -4.07
C PHE A 242 -1.69 -14.58 -3.02
N TYR A 243 -2.01 -15.42 -2.05
CA TYR A 243 -1.09 -15.80 -0.99
C TYR A 243 -1.16 -17.30 -0.74
N LEU A 244 0.01 -17.93 -0.59
CA LEU A 244 0.15 -19.33 -0.21
C LEU A 244 0.78 -19.43 1.18
N PRO A 245 0.05 -19.89 2.20
CA PRO A 245 0.62 -20.18 3.51
C PRO A 245 1.72 -21.25 3.41
N SER A 246 2.79 -21.12 4.19
CA SER A 246 3.92 -22.06 4.21
C SER A 246 3.53 -23.51 4.55
N ASP A 247 2.41 -23.70 5.25
CA ASP A 247 2.00 -24.99 5.82
C ASP A 247 0.95 -25.71 4.95
N SER A 248 0.59 -25.16 3.79
CA SER A 248 -0.31 -25.86 2.86
C SER A 248 0.48 -26.93 2.10
N GLU A 249 0.27 -28.20 2.43
CA GLU A 249 0.60 -29.36 1.59
C GLU A 249 -0.25 -29.35 0.31
N CYS A 250 -0.16 -28.29 -0.51
CA CYS A 250 -0.78 -28.26 -1.82
C CYS A 250 0.16 -28.95 -2.79
N SER A 251 -0.29 -30.09 -3.33
CA SER A 251 0.34 -30.74 -4.48
C SER A 251 0.54 -29.73 -5.60
N ASP A 252 1.72 -29.72 -6.23
CA ASP A 252 2.16 -28.86 -7.35
C ASP A 252 1.21 -28.79 -8.56
N THR A 253 0.09 -29.50 -8.53
CA THR A 253 -0.88 -29.64 -9.62
C THR A 253 -2.16 -28.82 -9.44
N ASP A 254 -2.40 -28.17 -8.30
CA ASP A 254 -3.59 -27.33 -8.10
C ASP A 254 -3.19 -25.87 -7.87
N THR A 255 -3.48 -25.06 -8.88
CA THR A 255 -2.95 -23.70 -9.05
C THR A 255 -3.33 -22.73 -7.94
N SER A 256 -2.36 -21.91 -7.56
CA SER A 256 -2.28 -20.93 -6.46
C SER A 256 -3.30 -19.77 -6.49
N PHE A 257 -4.60 -20.05 -6.59
CA PHE A 257 -5.65 -19.04 -6.75
C PHE A 257 -6.69 -19.02 -5.64
N HIS A 258 -6.48 -19.71 -4.52
CA HIS A 258 -7.59 -20.00 -3.58
C HIS A 258 -7.58 -19.22 -2.27
N SER A 259 -6.51 -18.49 -1.95
CA SER A 259 -6.47 -17.73 -0.70
C SER A 259 -5.65 -16.46 -0.82
N GLY A 260 -6.04 -15.46 -0.02
CA GLY A 260 -5.30 -14.23 0.18
C GLY A 260 -5.07 -13.98 1.66
N ARG A 261 -4.45 -12.85 1.98
CA ARG A 261 -4.28 -12.38 3.35
C ARG A 261 -4.51 -10.87 3.43
N LEU A 262 -4.88 -10.42 4.62
CA LEU A 262 -5.32 -9.05 4.88
C LEU A 262 -4.50 -8.41 5.99
N PHE A 263 -4.16 -7.15 5.79
CA PHE A 263 -3.49 -6.30 6.76
C PHE A 263 -4.25 -4.99 6.90
N TRP A 264 -4.31 -4.46 8.12
CA TRP A 264 -4.91 -3.16 8.34
C TRP A 264 -4.25 -2.42 9.50
N GLY A 265 -4.46 -1.12 9.53
CA GLY A 265 -3.97 -0.23 10.58
C GLY A 265 -4.87 0.99 10.71
N PHE A 266 -5.12 1.36 11.96
CA PHE A 266 -5.88 2.53 12.34
C PHE A 266 -5.10 3.32 13.37
N ARG A 267 -5.00 4.63 13.16
CA ARG A 267 -4.55 5.60 14.15
C ARG A 267 -5.60 6.69 14.24
N SER A 268 -6.12 6.96 15.43
CA SER A 268 -7.04 8.07 15.63
C SER A 268 -6.43 9.34 15.04
N PRO A 269 -7.18 10.10 14.22
CA PRO A 269 -6.73 11.41 13.79
C PRO A 269 -6.51 12.28 15.03
N ASP A 270 -5.53 13.18 14.96
CA ASP A 270 -5.29 14.19 15.99
C ASP A 270 -6.38 15.27 15.86
N PHE A 271 -7.64 14.89 16.08
CA PHE A 271 -8.76 15.82 16.07
C PHE A 271 -8.60 16.74 17.28
N THR A 272 -8.14 17.96 17.05
CA THR A 272 -8.34 19.05 18.00
C THR A 272 -9.82 19.41 18.01
N SER A 273 -10.66 18.59 18.63
CA SER A 273 -12.03 19.00 18.92
C SER A 273 -11.96 20.04 20.04
N PRO A 274 -12.48 21.27 19.84
CA PRO A 274 -12.40 22.34 20.83
C PRO A 274 -13.22 22.07 22.11
N THR A 275 -13.92 20.94 22.21
CA THR A 275 -14.90 20.66 23.27
C THR A 275 -14.63 19.38 24.08
N THR A 276 -13.54 18.66 23.87
CA THR A 276 -13.21 17.45 24.66
C THR A 276 -11.89 17.61 25.40
N SER A 277 -11.92 17.26 26.69
CA SER A 277 -10.79 17.36 27.63
C SER A 277 -9.50 16.74 27.06
N PRO A 278 -8.30 17.25 27.41
CA PRO A 278 -7.03 16.96 26.73
C PRO A 278 -6.42 15.57 27.01
N CYS A 279 -7.24 14.60 27.43
CA CYS A 279 -6.77 13.35 28.02
C CYS A 279 -7.35 12.12 27.31
N GLN A 280 -7.22 12.05 25.99
CA GLN A 280 -7.39 10.79 25.26
C GLN A 280 -6.08 10.46 24.54
N ILE A 281 -5.42 9.39 24.98
CA ILE A 281 -4.27 8.80 24.28
C ILE A 281 -4.75 8.41 22.87
N PRO A 282 -4.02 8.77 21.79
CA PRO A 282 -4.42 8.38 20.44
C PRO A 282 -4.65 6.87 20.37
N VAL A 283 -5.87 6.47 19.99
CA VAL A 283 -6.18 5.05 19.81
C VAL A 283 -5.49 4.58 18.54
N SER A 284 -4.54 3.65 18.69
CA SER A 284 -3.86 3.00 17.57
C SER A 284 -4.08 1.50 17.63
N SER A 285 -4.42 0.88 16.50
CA SER A 285 -4.60 -0.56 16.38
C SER A 285 -4.17 -1.05 15.00
N THR A 286 -3.63 -2.26 14.95
CA THR A 286 -3.17 -2.88 13.70
C THR A 286 -3.32 -4.39 13.77
N SER A 287 -3.59 -5.03 12.63
CA SER A 287 -3.59 -6.49 12.49
C SER A 287 -2.34 -7.05 11.82
N VAL A 288 -1.35 -6.19 11.51
CA VAL A 288 -0.09 -6.73 11.02
C VAL A 288 0.54 -7.54 12.14
N TYR A 289 0.77 -8.83 11.86
CA TYR A 289 1.37 -9.76 12.82
C TYR A 289 2.57 -9.09 13.47
N ARG A 290 2.48 -8.85 14.78
CA ARG A 290 3.57 -8.39 15.63
C ARG A 290 4.54 -9.57 15.90
N GLN A 291 4.82 -10.38 14.89
CA GLN A 291 5.89 -11.36 14.95
C GLN A 291 7.15 -10.65 14.51
N VAL A 292 7.75 -10.00 15.50
CA VAL A 292 9.17 -9.80 15.78
C VAL A 292 9.21 -8.49 16.55
N SER A 293 9.22 -8.62 17.88
CA SER A 293 9.81 -7.59 18.72
C SER A 293 11.26 -7.46 18.26
N PHE A 294 11.55 -6.56 17.32
CA PHE A 294 12.87 -5.97 17.27
C PHE A 294 12.94 -4.96 18.41
N ASP A 295 12.93 -5.50 19.64
CA ASP A 295 13.77 -4.94 20.70
C ASP A 295 15.21 -5.26 20.28
N CYS A 296 15.69 -4.61 19.23
CA CYS A 296 17.10 -4.32 19.15
C CYS A 296 17.20 -2.95 19.81
N PRO A 297 17.61 -2.86 21.08
CA PRO A 297 18.24 -1.63 21.52
C PRO A 297 19.34 -1.39 20.51
N LEU A 298 19.30 -0.25 19.83
CA LEU A 298 20.41 0.22 19.00
C LEU A 298 21.72 0.41 19.81
N GLU A 299 21.72 0.04 21.09
CA GLU A 299 22.87 -0.05 21.99
C GLU A 299 23.63 -1.39 21.87
N ASP A 300 23.04 -2.45 21.30
CA ASP A 300 23.69 -3.77 21.18
C ASP A 300 23.70 -4.26 19.72
N VAL A 301 24.32 -3.44 18.85
CA VAL A 301 24.58 -3.77 17.44
C VAL A 301 25.59 -4.91 17.39
N ARG A 302 25.09 -6.15 17.24
CA ARG A 302 25.92 -7.28 16.80
C ARG A 302 26.66 -6.89 15.53
N THR A 303 27.90 -7.34 15.40
CA THR A 303 28.82 -7.08 14.27
C THR A 303 28.33 -7.56 12.90
N ASP A 304 27.10 -8.10 12.81
CA ASP A 304 26.45 -8.68 11.62
C ASP A 304 25.13 -7.99 11.23
N ALA A 305 24.85 -6.77 11.73
CA ALA A 305 23.60 -6.07 11.44
C ALA A 305 23.41 -5.78 9.93
N LEU A 306 22.20 -6.00 9.42
CA LEU A 306 21.81 -5.76 8.02
C LEU A 306 20.78 -4.65 7.93
N LEU A 307 20.94 -3.75 6.95
CA LEU A 307 19.97 -2.72 6.59
C LEU A 307 19.30 -3.09 5.26
N ARG A 308 18.04 -3.52 5.32
CA ARG A 308 17.26 -3.96 4.15
C ARG A 308 16.51 -2.77 3.56
N VAL A 309 16.95 -2.31 2.40
CA VAL A 309 16.38 -1.16 1.69
C VAL A 309 15.69 -1.64 0.42
N ALA A 310 14.36 -1.59 0.40
CA ALA A 310 13.62 -1.81 -0.82
C ALA A 310 13.72 -0.58 -1.75
N CYS A 311 13.73 -0.83 -3.05
CA CYS A 311 13.76 0.19 -4.07
C CYS A 311 13.09 -0.29 -5.37
N SER A 312 12.90 0.63 -6.31
CA SER A 312 12.40 0.32 -7.64
C SER A 312 13.53 -0.06 -8.60
N TYR A 313 13.27 -0.99 -9.54
CA TYR A 313 14.25 -1.45 -10.52
C TYR A 313 15.00 -0.33 -11.27
N PRO A 314 14.35 0.74 -11.78
CA PRO A 314 15.07 1.81 -12.49
C PRO A 314 16.06 2.61 -11.63
N GLU A 315 15.97 2.49 -10.32
CA GLU A 315 16.75 3.27 -9.36
C GLU A 315 17.86 2.47 -8.71
N VAL A 316 17.83 1.15 -8.87
CA VAL A 316 18.65 0.20 -8.12
C VAL A 316 20.14 0.48 -8.30
N HIS A 317 20.61 0.71 -9.52
CA HIS A 317 22.01 1.04 -9.82
C HIS A 317 22.41 2.44 -9.36
N ARG A 318 21.45 3.36 -9.23
CA ARG A 318 21.72 4.70 -8.67
C ARG A 318 21.89 4.60 -7.16
N LEU A 319 21.01 3.87 -6.49
CA LEU A 319 21.07 3.62 -5.05
C LEU A 319 22.30 2.81 -4.68
N GLU A 320 22.64 1.78 -5.45
CA GLU A 320 23.87 1.00 -5.26
C GLU A 320 25.11 1.91 -5.23
N ARG A 321 25.24 2.83 -6.18
CA ARG A 321 26.34 3.82 -6.19
C ARG A 321 26.31 4.77 -5.01
N ILE A 322 25.13 5.21 -4.57
CA ILE A 322 25.00 6.05 -3.37
C ILE A 322 25.50 5.27 -2.15
N PHE A 323 25.00 4.05 -1.95
CA PHE A 323 25.34 3.19 -0.81
C PHE A 323 26.75 2.58 -0.89
N GLN A 324 27.48 2.67 -2.00
CA GLN A 324 28.93 2.37 -2.01
C GLN A 324 29.72 3.33 -1.09
N SER A 325 29.25 4.58 -0.97
CA SER A 325 29.82 5.57 -0.05
C SER A 325 29.29 5.46 1.38
N TRP A 326 28.38 4.51 1.64
CA TRP A 326 27.96 4.14 2.99
C TRP A 326 29.17 3.49 3.68
N SER A 327 30.05 4.35 4.21
CA SER A 327 31.34 3.92 4.72
C SER A 327 31.27 3.59 6.21
N PRO A 328 31.75 2.41 6.61
CA PRO A 328 31.82 1.90 7.99
C PRO A 328 32.92 2.56 8.84
N ASN A 329 33.13 3.87 8.69
CA ASN A 329 34.15 4.60 9.47
C ASN A 329 33.79 4.75 10.95
N SER A 330 32.59 4.34 11.36
CA SER A 330 32.30 3.90 12.71
C SER A 330 32.22 2.38 12.73
N ARG A 331 32.77 1.73 13.76
CA ARG A 331 32.77 0.28 13.99
C ARG A 331 31.37 -0.40 14.03
N MET A 332 30.31 0.24 13.52
CA MET A 332 28.89 -0.06 13.79
C MET A 332 27.94 0.20 12.61
N SER A 333 28.41 0.36 11.36
CA SER A 333 27.48 0.54 10.22
C SER A 333 27.04 -0.81 9.63
N PRO A 334 25.74 -1.09 9.50
CA PRO A 334 25.23 -2.35 8.98
C PRO A 334 25.53 -2.50 7.47
N THR A 335 25.70 -3.75 7.01
CA THR A 335 25.74 -4.06 5.57
C THR A 335 24.40 -3.73 4.94
N VAL A 336 24.40 -3.00 3.82
CA VAL A 336 23.17 -2.61 3.13
C VAL A 336 22.77 -3.72 2.15
N VAL A 337 21.51 -4.16 2.21
CA VAL A 337 20.91 -5.02 1.20
C VAL A 337 19.86 -4.24 0.43
N LEU A 338 20.14 -3.96 -0.85
CA LEU A 338 19.17 -3.37 -1.76
C LEU A 338 18.28 -4.48 -2.34
N LEU A 339 16.97 -4.30 -2.17
CA LEU A 339 15.93 -5.24 -2.62
C LEU A 339 15.09 -4.55 -3.69
N SER A 340 15.13 -5.06 -4.91
CA SER A 340 14.24 -4.60 -5.98
C SER A 340 13.15 -5.62 -6.22
N SER A 341 11.89 -5.19 -6.12
CA SER A 341 10.71 -6.00 -6.43
C SER A 341 9.61 -5.15 -7.09
N PRO A 342 8.71 -5.77 -7.85
CA PRO A 342 7.50 -5.10 -8.31
C PRO A 342 6.50 -4.80 -7.20
N GLY A 343 5.49 -3.98 -7.51
CA GLY A 343 4.42 -3.56 -6.59
C GLY A 343 4.88 -2.56 -5.53
N ALA A 344 4.39 -1.33 -5.58
CA ALA A 344 4.71 -0.33 -4.56
C ALA A 344 4.01 -0.68 -3.24
N GLY A 345 2.74 -1.10 -3.33
CA GLY A 345 1.96 -1.64 -2.23
C GLY A 345 2.61 -2.88 -1.61
N PHE A 346 3.12 -3.79 -2.42
CA PHE A 346 3.85 -4.97 -1.93
C PHE A 346 5.12 -4.61 -1.13
N LYS A 347 5.98 -3.73 -1.66
CA LYS A 347 7.19 -3.27 -0.93
C LYS A 347 6.82 -2.64 0.41
N LEU A 348 5.79 -1.79 0.42
CA LEU A 348 5.30 -1.16 1.64
C LEU A 348 4.63 -2.15 2.61
N MET A 349 3.98 -3.20 2.10
CA MET A 349 3.45 -4.29 2.91
C MET A 349 4.60 -5.06 3.59
N CYS A 350 5.69 -5.38 2.88
CA CYS A 350 6.89 -5.98 3.46
C CYS A 350 7.47 -5.09 4.58
N LEU A 351 7.50 -3.76 4.37
CA LEU A 351 7.89 -2.81 5.42
C LEU A 351 6.92 -2.86 6.60
N CYS A 352 5.60 -2.87 6.37
CA CYS A 352 4.59 -3.01 7.42
C CYS A 352 4.72 -4.33 8.20
N ARG A 353 5.37 -5.34 7.64
CA ARG A 353 5.64 -6.65 8.26
C ARG A 353 7.04 -6.81 8.86
N ALA A 354 7.88 -5.77 8.79
CA ALA A 354 9.29 -5.82 9.22
C ALA A 354 10.15 -6.83 8.46
N GLU A 355 9.76 -7.17 7.22
CA GLU A 355 10.57 -7.98 6.30
C GLU A 355 11.68 -7.14 5.62
N ILE A 356 11.47 -5.83 5.58
CA ILE A 356 12.45 -4.81 5.20
C ILE A 356 12.44 -3.66 6.22
N ASP A 357 13.50 -2.84 6.20
CA ASP A 357 13.69 -1.76 7.17
C ASP A 357 13.31 -0.38 6.61
N ILE A 358 13.57 -0.17 5.31
CA ILE A 358 13.31 1.08 4.59
C ILE A 358 12.76 0.75 3.20
N TYR A 359 11.83 1.56 2.70
CA TYR A 359 11.56 1.67 1.27
C TYR A 359 11.92 3.07 0.79
N LEU A 360 12.80 3.14 -0.21
CA LEU A 360 13.36 4.39 -0.73
C LEU A 360 13.03 4.56 -2.22
N LEU A 361 12.52 5.73 -2.56
CA LEU A 361 12.23 6.16 -3.92
C LEU A 361 12.83 7.56 -4.15
N LEU A 362 13.71 7.67 -5.13
CA LEU A 362 14.29 8.95 -5.59
C LEU A 362 13.53 9.51 -6.80
N LEU A 363 12.90 8.65 -7.61
CA LEU A 363 12.15 9.02 -8.80
C LEU A 363 10.64 9.10 -8.51
N PRO A 364 9.91 10.00 -9.18
CA PRO A 364 8.48 10.22 -8.92
C PRO A 364 7.63 9.16 -9.61
N SER A 365 7.74 7.93 -9.13
CA SER A 365 7.27 6.73 -9.83
C SER A 365 6.23 5.92 -9.06
N ALA A 366 5.78 6.47 -7.93
CA ALA A 366 4.65 6.00 -7.14
C ALA A 366 3.66 7.15 -6.91
N TYR A 367 2.40 6.81 -6.70
CA TYR A 367 1.27 7.72 -6.58
C TYR A 367 0.58 7.62 -5.21
N PHE A 368 -0.44 8.46 -5.02
CA PHE A 368 -1.20 8.52 -3.78
C PHE A 368 -1.92 7.20 -3.49
N TRP A 369 -2.50 6.56 -4.51
CA TRP A 369 -3.17 5.27 -4.37
C TRP A 369 -2.22 4.13 -3.96
N ASP A 370 -1.00 4.09 -4.50
CA ASP A 370 0.05 3.11 -4.15
C ASP A 370 0.44 3.13 -2.66
N THR A 371 0.27 4.28 -1.99
CA THR A 371 0.93 4.56 -0.71
C THR A 371 -0.02 4.90 0.43
N CYS A 372 -1.23 5.39 0.16
CA CYS A 372 -2.14 5.87 1.20
C CYS A 372 -2.49 4.78 2.23
N ALA A 373 -2.83 3.57 1.75
CA ALA A 373 -3.21 2.48 2.64
C ALA A 373 -2.02 1.99 3.49
N PRO A 374 -0.86 1.66 2.91
CA PRO A 374 0.29 1.24 3.71
C PRO A 374 0.82 2.35 4.63
N HIS A 375 0.73 3.63 4.23
CA HIS A 375 1.12 4.75 5.06
C HIS A 375 0.25 4.85 6.32
N ALA A 376 -1.07 4.72 6.21
CA ALA A 376 -1.95 4.63 7.39
C ALA A 376 -1.55 3.46 8.32
N ILE A 377 -1.19 2.30 7.74
CA ILE A 377 -0.71 1.15 8.51
C ILE A 377 0.59 1.50 9.25
N LEU A 378 1.60 2.04 8.57
CA LEU A 378 2.87 2.42 9.19
C LEU A 378 2.69 3.40 10.36
N ARG A 379 1.82 4.39 10.21
CA ARG A 379 1.50 5.35 11.27
C ARG A 379 0.89 4.67 12.50
N SER A 380 0.19 3.55 12.33
CA SER A 380 -0.45 2.81 13.42
C SER A 380 0.49 1.88 14.21
N LEU A 381 1.70 1.60 13.72
CA LEU A 381 2.58 0.57 14.29
C LEU A 381 3.22 0.94 15.64
N SER A 382 3.43 2.22 15.94
CA SER A 382 4.04 2.68 17.20
C SER A 382 3.54 4.08 17.61
N PRO A 383 3.68 4.48 18.89
CA PRO A 383 3.30 5.82 19.37
C PRO A 383 4.02 6.94 18.61
N ASP A 384 5.33 6.78 18.41
CA ASP A 384 6.17 7.70 17.62
C ASP A 384 5.95 7.56 16.10
N GLY A 385 5.24 6.49 15.69
CA GLY A 385 4.83 6.19 14.32
C GLY A 385 5.97 5.77 13.39
N GLY A 386 5.67 4.80 12.53
CA GLY A 386 6.28 4.78 11.20
C GLY A 386 5.62 5.84 10.31
N GLY A 387 6.10 5.98 9.08
CA GLY A 387 5.50 6.91 8.14
C GLY A 387 6.13 6.89 6.78
N LEU A 388 5.59 7.73 5.89
CA LEU A 388 6.19 8.09 4.61
C LEU A 388 6.51 9.57 4.63
N ILE A 389 7.76 9.93 4.35
CA ILE A 389 8.18 11.33 4.26
C ILE A 389 8.56 11.71 2.83
N ARG A 390 8.35 12.98 2.49
CA ARG A 390 8.81 13.63 1.26
C ARG A 390 10.33 13.76 1.30
N LEU A 391 11.01 12.96 0.49
CA LEU A 391 12.45 12.74 0.65
C LEU A 391 13.28 14.00 0.40
N SER A 392 13.04 14.69 -0.72
CA SER A 392 13.78 15.91 -1.09
C SER A 392 13.67 16.99 -0.01
N ILE A 393 12.47 17.19 0.54
CA ILE A 393 12.16 18.18 1.59
C ILE A 393 12.89 17.83 2.89
N ALA A 394 12.81 16.56 3.32
CA ALA A 394 13.49 16.10 4.52
C ALA A 394 15.02 16.23 4.39
N VAL A 395 15.59 15.84 3.25
CA VAL A 395 17.02 15.97 2.97
C VAL A 395 17.47 17.43 3.01
N ALA A 396 16.71 18.36 2.44
CA ALA A 396 17.02 19.78 2.48
C ALA A 396 17.03 20.34 3.91
N ALA A 397 16.05 19.95 4.74
CA ALA A 397 16.00 20.34 6.14
C ALA A 397 17.18 19.78 6.95
N VAL A 398 17.54 18.51 6.73
CA VAL A 398 18.68 17.88 7.42
C VAL A 398 20.01 18.53 7.03
N ARG A 399 20.20 18.94 5.77
CA ARG A 399 21.39 19.69 5.35
C ARG A 399 21.57 21.01 6.12
N GLN A 400 20.47 21.71 6.41
CA GLN A 400 20.52 22.92 7.23
C GLN A 400 20.91 22.62 8.67
N MET A 401 20.43 21.50 9.24
CA MET A 401 20.79 21.10 10.60
C MET A 401 22.25 20.63 10.71
N LEU A 402 22.81 20.08 9.63
CA LEU A 402 24.19 19.61 9.56
C LEU A 402 25.24 20.73 9.53
N THR A 403 24.87 21.98 9.23
CA THR A 403 25.84 23.10 9.28
C THR A 403 26.33 23.37 10.70
N ASP A 404 25.49 23.07 11.69
CA ASP A 404 25.69 23.46 13.09
C ASP A 404 25.98 22.24 13.99
N SER A 405 26.04 21.03 13.43
CA SER A 405 26.10 19.78 14.21
C SER A 405 26.94 18.68 13.55
N HIS A 406 27.56 17.83 14.37
CA HIS A 406 28.30 16.66 13.88
C HIS A 406 27.33 15.57 13.38
N PRO A 407 27.59 14.90 12.23
CA PRO A 407 26.68 13.90 11.64
C PRO A 407 26.34 12.71 12.55
N GLU A 408 27.23 12.34 13.47
CA GLU A 408 27.02 11.22 14.41
C GLU A 408 26.46 11.65 15.78
N SER A 409 26.06 12.92 15.92
CA SER A 409 25.48 13.45 17.16
C SER A 409 24.15 12.76 17.50
N SER A 410 24.03 12.24 18.73
CA SER A 410 22.77 11.70 19.25
C SER A 410 21.69 12.77 19.38
N GLU A 411 22.07 14.01 19.69
CA GLU A 411 21.17 15.16 19.74
C GLU A 411 20.61 15.50 18.36
N LEU A 412 21.45 15.43 17.31
CA LEU A 412 21.02 15.63 15.93
C LEU A 412 20.02 14.56 15.50
N ILE A 413 20.32 13.28 15.78
CA ILE A 413 19.42 12.16 15.48
C ILE A 413 18.07 12.33 16.20
N SER A 414 18.09 12.71 17.49
CA SER A 414 16.88 12.96 18.26
C SER A 414 16.07 14.14 17.71
N SER A 415 16.76 15.23 17.33
CA SER A 415 16.14 16.42 16.73
C SER A 415 15.51 16.15 15.37
N ILE A 416 16.15 15.34 14.52
CA ILE A 416 15.55 14.93 13.24
C ILE A 416 14.35 14.02 13.51
N SER A 417 14.50 13.05 14.42
CA SER A 417 13.45 12.07 14.73
C SER A 417 12.17 12.73 15.25
N SER A 418 12.28 13.81 16.04
CA SER A 418 11.11 14.54 16.55
C SER A 418 10.39 15.37 15.48
N ARG A 419 11.05 15.65 14.35
CA ARG A 419 10.54 16.46 13.23
C ARG A 419 10.07 15.63 12.04
N LEU A 420 10.20 14.29 12.08
CA LEU A 420 9.77 13.42 10.97
C LEU A 420 8.28 13.58 10.61
N THR A 421 7.45 14.02 11.56
CA THR A 421 6.03 14.34 11.34
C THR A 421 5.83 15.54 10.41
N GLU A 422 6.75 16.52 10.40
CA GLU A 422 6.70 17.70 9.53
C GLU A 422 6.88 17.34 8.05
N PHE A 423 7.59 16.24 7.79
CA PHE A 423 7.94 15.81 6.43
C PHE A 423 6.98 14.78 5.85
N GLN A 424 5.95 14.37 6.60
CA GLN A 424 5.03 13.32 6.16
C GLN A 424 4.39 13.67 4.82
N VAL A 425 4.14 12.64 4.02
CA VAL A 425 3.30 12.75 2.83
C VAL A 425 1.88 13.09 3.28
N VAL A 426 1.32 14.11 2.62
CA VAL A 426 -0.08 14.52 2.77
C VAL A 426 -0.82 14.20 1.48
N TYR A 427 -2.03 13.68 1.63
CA TYR A 427 -2.89 13.27 0.53
C TYR A 427 -3.95 14.34 0.30
N THR A 428 -4.32 14.54 -0.95
CA THR A 428 -5.40 15.46 -1.34
C THR A 428 -6.46 14.71 -2.14
N PRO A 429 -7.74 15.12 -2.06
CA PRO A 429 -8.80 14.55 -2.89
C PRO A 429 -8.52 14.76 -4.38
N LYS A 430 -8.94 13.80 -5.22
CA LYS A 430 -8.86 13.94 -6.67
C LYS A 430 -9.76 15.08 -7.14
N GLN A 431 -9.19 16.03 -7.86
CA GLN A 431 -9.89 17.14 -8.48
C GLN A 431 -10.29 16.80 -9.93
N PRO A 432 -11.51 17.15 -10.40
CA PRO A 432 -12.02 16.72 -11.71
C PRO A 432 -11.18 17.13 -12.93
N ASN A 433 -10.42 18.22 -12.82
CA ASN A 433 -9.68 18.83 -13.94
C ASN A 433 -8.16 18.79 -13.77
N ARG A 434 -7.64 17.90 -12.91
CA ARG A 434 -6.20 17.80 -12.64
C ARG A 434 -5.62 16.51 -13.22
N ASP A 435 -4.40 16.61 -13.72
CA ASP A 435 -3.66 15.49 -14.28
C ASP A 435 -3.32 14.49 -13.17
N LEU A 436 -3.35 13.19 -13.48
CA LEU A 436 -2.92 12.13 -12.55
C LEU A 436 -1.48 12.33 -12.09
N ALA A 437 -0.63 12.94 -12.93
CA ALA A 437 0.75 13.31 -12.62
C ALA A 437 0.87 14.24 -11.39
N GLU A 438 -0.21 14.90 -10.96
CA GLU A 438 -0.21 15.76 -9.77
C GLU A 438 -0.30 14.96 -8.46
N TYR A 439 -0.79 13.72 -8.51
CA TYR A 439 -0.89 12.82 -7.35
C TYR A 439 0.30 11.86 -7.26
N ARG A 440 1.40 12.16 -7.98
CA ARG A 440 2.67 11.42 -7.89
C ARG A 440 3.54 11.97 -6.77
N HIS A 441 4.37 11.12 -6.18
CA HIS A 441 5.37 11.53 -5.18
C HIS A 441 6.57 12.23 -5.84
N SER A 442 6.36 13.49 -6.25
CA SER A 442 7.35 14.29 -6.99
C SER A 442 8.66 14.53 -6.21
N ASP A 443 8.57 14.54 -4.88
CA ASP A 443 9.70 14.76 -3.96
C ASP A 443 10.54 13.50 -3.68
N GLY A 444 10.18 12.36 -4.29
CA GLY A 444 10.62 11.05 -3.81
C GLY A 444 10.01 10.72 -2.45
N LEU A 445 10.28 9.51 -1.95
CA LEU A 445 9.76 9.07 -0.66
C LEU A 445 10.78 8.22 0.10
N LEU A 446 10.75 8.37 1.42
CA LEU A 446 11.37 7.44 2.37
C LEU A 446 10.25 6.93 3.29
N ALA A 447 9.98 5.63 3.21
CA ALA A 447 9.08 4.95 4.11
C ALA A 447 9.86 4.24 5.21
N TYR A 448 9.40 4.34 6.45
CA TYR A 448 10.09 3.78 7.61
C TYR A 448 9.12 3.29 8.68
N ARG A 449 9.59 2.35 9.51
CA ARG A 449 8.94 1.97 10.78
C ARG A 449 9.62 2.62 12.00
N ASN A 450 10.94 2.82 11.92
CA ASN A 450 11.78 3.28 13.01
C ASN A 450 12.33 4.68 12.69
N GLY A 451 11.88 5.69 13.44
CA GLY A 451 12.27 7.09 13.22
C GLY A 451 13.76 7.36 13.44
N GLN A 452 14.41 6.65 14.38
CA GLN A 452 15.86 6.79 14.59
C GLN A 452 16.64 6.25 13.39
N LEU A 453 16.23 5.10 12.83
CA LEU A 453 16.83 4.56 11.62
C LEU A 453 16.63 5.49 10.43
N ALA A 454 15.42 6.01 10.24
CA ALA A 454 15.11 6.99 9.19
C ALA A 454 15.98 8.24 9.32
N SER A 455 16.16 8.74 10.55
CA SER A 455 16.97 9.93 10.84
C SER A 455 18.44 9.73 10.47
N ARG A 456 19.03 8.57 10.83
CA ARG A 456 20.40 8.22 10.43
C ARG A 456 20.54 8.12 8.91
N LEU A 457 19.57 7.49 8.24
CA LEU A 457 19.58 7.38 6.79
C LEU A 457 19.44 8.76 6.11
N LEU A 458 18.61 9.65 6.65
CA LEU A 458 18.48 11.02 6.13
C LEU A 458 19.78 11.82 6.25
N ILE A 459 20.52 11.69 7.36
CA ILE A 459 21.84 12.32 7.52
C ILE A 459 22.78 11.83 6.42
N PHE A 460 22.85 10.52 6.21
CA PHE A 460 23.66 9.95 5.14
C PHE A 460 23.24 10.47 3.75
N LEU A 461 21.94 10.43 3.43
CA LEU A 461 21.44 10.90 2.15
C LEU A 461 21.68 12.40 1.93
N ALA A 462 21.62 13.21 3.00
CA ALA A 462 21.94 14.64 2.94
C ALA A 462 23.39 14.91 2.55
N ILE A 463 24.32 14.04 2.95
CA ILE A 463 25.74 14.09 2.60
C ILE A 463 26.00 13.48 1.21
N ALA A 464 25.39 12.33 0.92
CA ALA A 464 25.71 11.52 -0.26
C ALA A 464 25.01 11.97 -1.54
N LEU A 465 23.81 12.55 -1.43
CA LEU A 465 23.10 13.09 -2.60
C LEU A 465 23.71 14.46 -2.99
N PRO A 466 23.79 14.78 -4.29
CA PRO A 466 24.17 16.12 -4.72
C PRO A 466 23.14 17.15 -4.26
N SER A 467 23.57 18.40 -4.13
CA SER A 467 22.62 19.52 -3.98
C SER A 467 21.82 19.65 -5.28
N ALA A 468 20.50 19.83 -5.14
CA ALA A 468 19.60 19.98 -6.27
C ALA A 468 19.83 21.31 -6.98
#